data_AF-A0A2D6FM25-F1
#
_entry.id   AF-A0A2D6FM25-F1
#
_cell.length_a   1.000
_cell.length_b   1.000
_cell.length_c   1.000
_cell.angle_alpha   90.00
_cell.angle_beta   90.00
_cell.angle_gamma   90.00
#
_symmetry.space_group_name_H-M   'P 1'
#
loop_
_entity.id
_entity.type
_entity.pdbx_description
1 polymer ?
#
loop_
_entity_poly.entity_id
_entity_poly.type
_entity_poly.pdbx_seq_one_letter_code
_entity_poly.pdbx_strand_id
1 'polypeptide(L)' 'MNPNRIEALLKKAEKEGDNNLAIILHVYLGAKAVHQDGLFAEHCQDFARSGIEMIDLHKNRRNN' A
#
# COMPACT_ATOMS: atom_id res chain seq x y z
N MET A 1 10.07 9.23 6.90
CA MET A 1 9.74 9.92 5.63
C MET A 1 9.11 11.29 5.91
N ASN A 2 9.46 12.34 5.17
CA ASN A 2 8.93 13.70 5.36
C ASN A 2 7.46 13.77 4.91
N PRO A 3 6.49 14.15 5.79
CA PRO A 3 5.07 14.25 5.46
C PRO A 3 4.77 15.07 4.19
N ASN A 4 5.48 16.18 4.00
CA ASN A 4 5.28 17.08 2.86
C ASN A 4 5.58 16.40 1.51
N ARG A 5 6.47 15.39 1.49
CA ARG A 5 6.77 14.62 0.27
C ARG A 5 5.65 13.63 -0.06
N ILE A 6 4.99 13.08 0.96
CA ILE A 6 3.90 12.13 0.77
C ILE A 6 2.64 12.86 0.29
N GLU A 7 2.33 14.02 0.86
CA GLU A 7 1.22 14.85 0.40
C GLU A 7 1.41 15.31 -1.07
N ALA A 8 2.65 15.63 -1.47
CA ALA A 8 2.95 15.96 -2.85
C ALA A 8 2.74 14.75 -3.80
N LEU A 9 3.12 13.56 -3.37
CA LEU A 9 2.88 12.31 -4.12
C LEU A 9 1.39 12.00 -4.22
N LEU A 10 0.63 12.22 -3.15
CA LEU A 10 -0.81 12.02 -3.12
C LEU A 10 -1.50 12.94 -4.14
N LYS A 11 -1.20 14.25 -4.11
CA LYS A 11 -1.76 15.21 -5.07
C LYS A 11 -1.42 14.85 -6.52
N LYS A 12 -0.22 14.30 -6.76
CA LYS A 12 0.18 13.81 -8.07
C LYS A 12 -0.66 12.60 -8.50
N ALA A 13 -0.81 11.60 -7.62
CA ALA A 13 -1.59 10.40 -7.88
C ALA A 13 -3.07 10.73 -8.18
N GLU A 14 -3.68 11.65 -7.41
CA GLU A 14 -5.03 12.15 -7.65
C GLU A 14 -5.17 12.82 -9.03
N LYS A 15 -4.19 13.66 -9.41
CA LYS A 15 -4.17 14.33 -10.71
C LYS A 15 -4.03 13.36 -11.88
N GLU A 16 -3.25 12.30 -11.70
CA GLU A 16 -2.99 11.28 -12.73
C GLU A 16 -4.09 10.20 -12.80
N GLY A 17 -5.06 10.22 -11.87
CA GLY A 17 -6.10 9.20 -11.78
C GLY A 17 -5.59 7.86 -11.25
N ASP A 18 -4.43 7.83 -10.61
CA ASP A 18 -3.89 6.64 -9.95
C ASP A 18 -4.58 6.44 -8.58
N ASN A 19 -5.84 5.99 -8.66
CA ASN A 19 -6.72 5.86 -7.50
C ASN A 19 -6.16 4.89 -6.46
N ASN A 20 -5.50 3.81 -6.89
CA ASN A 20 -4.93 2.82 -5.96
C ASN A 20 -3.79 3.43 -5.15
N LEU A 21 -2.88 4.15 -5.80
CA LEU A 21 -1.80 4.83 -5.11
C LEU A 21 -2.36 5.94 -4.20
N ALA A 22 -3.33 6.73 -4.67
CA ALA A 22 -3.96 7.77 -3.87
C ALA A 22 -4.60 7.22 -2.59
N ILE A 23 -5.32 6.10 -2.68
CA ILE A 23 -5.92 5.42 -1.51
C ILE A 23 -4.83 5.03 -0.51
N ILE A 24 -3.76 4.37 -0.95
CA ILE A 24 -2.68 3.92 -0.06
C ILE A 24 -2.02 5.11 0.66
N LEU A 25 -1.77 6.21 -0.06
CA LEU A 25 -1.14 7.39 0.49
C LEU A 25 -2.05 8.12 1.50
N HIS A 26 -3.35 8.21 1.24
CA HIS A 26 -4.34 8.73 2.19
C HIS A 26 -4.36 7.92 3.48
N VAL A 27 -4.42 6.59 3.38
CA VAL A 27 -4.46 5.70 4.54
C VAL A 27 -3.17 5.84 5.36
N TYR A 28 -2.01 5.88 4.71
CA TYR A 28 -0.73 6.10 5.41
C TYR A 28 -0.70 7.46 6.14
N LEU A 29 -1.13 8.54 5.49
CA LEU A 29 -1.17 9.88 6.11
C LEU A 29 -2.11 9.91 7.31
N GLY A 30 -3.29 9.30 7.19
CA GLY A 30 -4.24 9.15 8.30
C GLY A 30 -3.64 8.36 9.46
N ALA A 31 -3.05 7.20 9.19
CA ALA A 31 -2.39 6.36 10.20
C ALA A 31 -1.26 7.13 10.91
N LYS A 32 -0.46 7.88 10.16
CA LYS A 32 0.63 8.69 10.71
C LYS A 32 0.12 9.84 11.58
N ALA A 33 -0.98 10.49 11.19
CA ALA A 33 -1.58 11.57 11.97
C ALA A 33 -2.07 11.12 13.35
N VAL A 34 -2.40 9.84 13.50
CA VAL A 34 -2.81 9.22 14.76
C VAL A 34 -1.73 8.33 15.40
N HIS A 35 -0.48 8.42 14.92
CA HIS A 35 0.67 7.63 15.41
C HIS A 35 0.50 6.10 15.34
N GLN A 36 -0.26 5.62 14.35
CA GLN A 36 -0.47 4.20 14.06
C GLN A 36 0.22 3.75 12.76
N ASP A 37 1.21 4.50 12.27
CA ASP A 37 1.94 4.17 11.04
C ASP A 37 2.72 2.85 11.13
N GLY A 38 3.08 2.41 12.35
CA GLY A 38 3.65 1.08 12.59
C GLY A 38 2.67 -0.06 12.30
N LEU A 39 1.42 0.05 12.76
CA LEU A 39 0.37 -0.95 12.53
C LEU A 39 0.00 -1.03 11.04
N PHE A 40 -0.09 0.13 10.39
CA PHE A 40 -0.28 0.19 8.94
C PHE A 40 0.84 -0.55 8.19
N ALA A 41 2.10 -0.34 8.57
CA ALA A 41 3.24 -1.00 7.95
C ALA A 41 3.22 -2.52 8.15
N GLU A 42 2.84 -2.99 9.33
CA GLU A 42 2.67 -4.42 9.63
C GLU A 42 1.62 -5.05 8.72
N HIS A 43 0.43 -4.45 8.62
CA HIS A 43 -0.63 -4.93 7.73
C HIS A 43 -0.20 -4.96 6.25
N CYS A 44 0.55 -3.95 5.79
CA CYS A 44 1.08 -3.96 4.43
C CYS A 44 2.07 -5.12 4.19
N GLN A 45 2.91 -5.44 5.17
CA GLN A 45 3.86 -6.56 5.07
C GLN A 45 3.14 -7.90 5.05
N ASP A 46 2.16 -8.09 5.93
CA ASP A 46 1.37 -9.32 5.99
C ASP A 46 0.59 -9.53 4.69
N PHE A 47 -0.07 -8.49 4.20
CA PHE A 47 -0.78 -8.54 2.92
C PHE A 47 0.16 -8.94 1.77
N ALA A 48 1.35 -8.35 1.70
CA ALA A 48 2.33 -8.68 0.68
C ALA A 48 2.79 -10.15 0.77
N ARG A 49 3.00 -10.67 1.99
CA ARG A 49 3.39 -12.06 2.22
C ARG A 49 2.29 -13.04 1.76
N SER A 50 1.05 -12.82 2.18
CA SER A 50 -0.08 -13.64 1.75
C SER A 50 -0.33 -13.55 0.25
N GLY A 51 -0.08 -12.39 -0.36
CA GLY A 51 -0.16 -12.22 -1.81
C GLY A 51 0.85 -13.10 -2.57
N ILE A 52 2.09 -13.20 -2.08
CA ILE A 52 3.11 -14.06 -2.69
C ILE A 52 2.69 -15.53 -2.64
N GLU A 53 2.22 -16.00 -1.48
CA GLU A 53 1.73 -17.39 -1.31
C GLU A 53 0.59 -17.70 -2.28
N MET A 54 -0.35 -16.76 -2.48
CA MET A 54 -1.43 -16.92 -3.43
C MET A 54 -0.94 -16.93 -4.89
N ILE A 55 0.03 -16.10 -5.26
CA ILE A 55 0.61 -16.09 -6.61
C ILE A 55 1.27 -17.44 -6.90
N ASP A 56 2.04 -17.98 -5.95
CA ASP A 56 2.74 -19.25 -6.12
C ASP A 56 1.76 -20.42 -6.25
N LEU A 57 0.68 -20.43 -5.45
CA LEU A 57 -0.43 -21.39 -5.60
C LEU A 57 -1.06 -21.33 -6.99
N HIS A 58 -1.28 -20.13 -7.54
CA HIS A 58 -1.87 -19.97 -8.87
C HIS A 58 -0.92 -20.40 -10.00
N LYS A 59 0.38 -20.12 -9.88
CA LYS A 59 1.38 -20.57 -10.86
C LYS A 59 1.51 -22.10 -10.91
N ASN A 60 1.53 -22.73 -9.74
CA ASN A 60 1.65 -24.20 -9.64
C ASN A 60 0.41 -24.93 -10.16
N ARG A 61 -0.79 -24.32 -10.05
CA ARG A 61 -2.03 -24.86 -10.66
C ARG A 61 -2.07 -24.79 -12.19
N ARG A 62 -1.27 -23.93 -12.83
CA ARG A 62 -1.22 -23.81 -14.30
C ARG A 62 -0.25 -24.78 -14.97
N ASN A 63 0.65 -25.39 -14.19
CA ASN A 63 1.69 -26.31 -14.67
C ASN A 63 1.34 -27.80 -14.47
N ASN A 64 0.16 -28.11 -13.92
CA ASN A 64 -0.43 -29.46 -13.81
C ASN A 64 -1.73 -29.51 -14.62
#